data_AF-A0A2D6TWI8-F1
#
_entry.id   AF-A0A2D6TWI8-F1
#
_cell.length_a   1.000
_cell.length_b   1.000
_cell.length_c   1.000
_cell.angle_alpha   90.00
_cell.angle_beta   90.00
_cell.angle_gamma   90.00
#
_symmetry.space_group_name_H-M   'P 1'
#
loop_
_entity.id
_entity.type
_entity.pdbx_description
1 polymer ?
#
loop_
_entity_poly.entity_id
_entity_poly.type
_entity_poly.pdbx_seq_one_letter_code
_entity_poly.pdbx_strand_id
1 'polypeptide(L)'
;MMNIKTIPSLLIAMVFGLATYPAHATIQNSLSHENYVMAELETSEGSAMTHSAMRSDVKSKFEELNKMIEPAAGETAEHAEKMHDTHHGAVDSAHDTMDAHHGEGAHGAYDAHHGDEHGSGGLPQFDPTWFASQIFWLAVTFAFLYLFFAKKALPDIASALDARETRIRTDIETAEKINEQAEQTKEEYETILSDSKSQSSDIIAETQDELKAKANASIDAFRANQEKVTKDLEAKITNAKKDALSEMHSVAADAAKEAASKIIDVDADIKAVKSVVQKVDKAA
;
A
#
# COMPACT_ATOMS: atom_id res chain seq x y z
N MET A 1 -40.94 -1.28 24.87
CA MET A 1 -39.88 -0.30 25.17
C MET A 1 -38.64 -0.71 24.40
N MET A 2 -38.36 -0.04 23.28
CA MET A 2 -37.19 -0.29 22.43
C MET A 2 -36.37 1.00 22.42
N ASN A 3 -35.12 0.92 22.85
CA ASN A 3 -34.29 2.06 23.28
C ASN A 3 -33.64 2.77 22.07
N ILE A 4 -33.53 4.10 22.15
CA ILE A 4 -33.57 5.04 21.02
C ILE A 4 -32.19 5.61 20.62
N LYS A 5 -31.11 4.81 20.64
CA LYS A 5 -29.73 5.37 20.61
C LYS A 5 -28.79 4.90 19.49
N THR A 6 -29.31 4.60 18.31
CA THR A 6 -28.49 4.40 17.10
C THR A 6 -28.98 5.31 15.98
N ILE A 7 -28.33 6.46 15.83
CA ILE A 7 -28.18 7.37 14.67
C ILE A 7 -27.56 8.65 15.30
N PRO A 8 -26.31 9.07 14.98
CA PRO A 8 -25.93 9.50 13.63
C PRO A 8 -24.44 9.26 13.27
N SER A 9 -24.12 8.26 12.45
CA SER A 9 -22.81 8.16 11.77
C SER A 9 -22.89 8.45 10.27
N LEU A 10 -24.10 8.77 9.78
CA LEU A 10 -24.39 8.96 8.36
C LEU A 10 -24.38 10.44 7.93
N LEU A 11 -24.27 11.36 8.90
CA LEU A 11 -24.21 12.81 8.65
C LEU A 11 -22.77 13.33 8.48
N ILE A 12 -21.76 12.59 8.95
CA ILE A 12 -20.34 12.99 8.82
C ILE A 12 -19.80 12.66 7.42
N ALA A 13 -20.29 11.59 6.78
CA ALA A 13 -19.89 11.21 5.42
C ALA A 13 -20.51 12.08 4.31
N MET A 14 -21.59 12.82 4.61
CA MET A 14 -22.29 13.66 3.61
C MET A 14 -21.81 15.12 3.60
N VAL A 15 -21.09 15.57 4.64
CA VAL A 15 -20.58 16.95 4.76
C VAL A 15 -19.23 17.15 4.06
N PHE A 16 -18.51 16.08 3.70
CA PHE A 16 -17.19 16.16 3.07
C PHE A 16 -17.16 15.57 1.65
N GLY A 17 -18.14 15.95 0.84
CA GLY A 17 -18.16 15.71 -0.60
C GLY A 17 -17.89 17.00 -1.39
N LEU A 18 -16.82 16.96 -2.20
CA LEU A 18 -16.39 17.88 -3.27
C LEU A 18 -15.53 19.09 -2.87
N ALA A 19 -14.23 19.00 -3.15
CA ALA A 19 -13.62 19.69 -4.29
C ALA A 19 -12.11 19.39 -4.42
N THR A 20 -11.74 18.69 -5.51
CA THR A 20 -10.55 18.96 -6.35
C THR A 20 -9.15 18.61 -5.79
N TYR A 21 -8.55 17.52 -6.26
CA TYR A 21 -7.51 17.57 -7.32
C TYR A 21 -7.17 16.16 -7.88
N PRO A 22 -6.80 16.04 -9.17
CA PRO A 22 -6.80 14.78 -9.91
C PRO A 22 -5.38 14.26 -10.15
N ALA A 23 -5.09 13.05 -9.65
CA ALA A 23 -3.90 12.28 -10.03
C ALA A 23 -4.19 10.78 -10.18
N HIS A 24 -5.45 10.40 -10.41
CA HIS A 24 -5.88 9.00 -10.41
C HIS A 24 -6.58 8.54 -11.71
N ALA A 25 -6.38 9.28 -12.82
CA ALA A 25 -7.03 8.98 -14.10
C ALA A 25 -6.18 8.11 -15.05
N THR A 26 -4.92 7.81 -14.74
CA THR A 26 -4.05 7.06 -15.67
C THR A 26 -4.02 5.55 -15.40
N ILE A 27 -4.59 5.06 -14.29
CA ILE A 27 -4.55 3.63 -13.92
C ILE A 27 -5.83 2.86 -14.31
N GLN A 28 -6.94 3.53 -14.63
CA GLN A 28 -8.16 2.83 -15.07
C GLN A 28 -8.29 2.58 -16.57
N ASN A 29 -7.48 3.23 -17.42
CA ASN A 29 -7.61 3.07 -18.88
C ASN A 29 -6.91 1.82 -19.46
N SER A 30 -6.20 1.01 -18.65
CA SER A 30 -5.66 -0.28 -19.11
C SER A 30 -6.56 -1.49 -18.80
N LEU A 31 -7.68 -1.29 -18.10
CA LEU A 31 -8.62 -2.36 -17.73
C LEU A 31 -9.72 -2.61 -18.78
N SER A 32 -9.72 -1.89 -19.91
CA SER A 32 -10.66 -2.12 -21.01
C SER A 32 -10.13 -3.06 -22.10
N HIS A 33 -8.83 -3.39 -22.11
CA HIS A 33 -8.24 -4.29 -23.11
C HIS A 33 -8.21 -5.77 -22.71
N GLU A 34 -8.43 -6.11 -21.44
CA GLU A 34 -8.40 -7.51 -20.97
C GLU A 34 -9.74 -8.25 -21.20
N ASN A 35 -10.85 -7.51 -21.30
CA ASN A 35 -12.18 -8.07 -21.55
C ASN A 35 -12.40 -8.54 -22.99
N TYR A 36 -11.45 -8.33 -23.90
CA TYR A 36 -11.57 -8.78 -25.30
C TYR A 36 -10.85 -10.12 -25.57
N VAL A 37 -9.99 -10.58 -24.65
CA VAL A 37 -9.21 -11.83 -24.83
C VAL A 37 -9.86 -13.02 -24.09
N MET A 38 -10.80 -12.75 -23.18
CA MET A 38 -11.48 -13.78 -22.37
C MET A 38 -12.72 -14.43 -23.02
N ALA A 39 -13.10 -14.04 -24.24
CA ALA A 39 -14.28 -14.58 -24.93
C ALA A 39 -14.00 -15.80 -25.84
N GLU A 40 -12.74 -16.18 -26.07
CA GLU A 40 -12.37 -17.17 -27.09
C GLU A 40 -11.84 -18.51 -26.52
N LEU A 41 -11.99 -18.78 -25.22
CA LEU A 41 -11.48 -20.02 -24.61
C LEU A 41 -12.51 -20.83 -23.82
N GLU A 42 -13.81 -20.62 -24.05
CA GLU A 42 -14.88 -21.49 -23.53
C GLU A 42 -15.20 -22.68 -24.46
N THR A 43 -14.17 -23.38 -24.97
CA THR A 43 -14.36 -24.67 -25.65
C THR A 43 -13.29 -25.70 -25.26
N SER A 44 -13.07 -25.95 -23.97
CA SER A 44 -12.40 -27.18 -23.53
C SER A 44 -12.64 -27.46 -22.05
N GLU A 45 -13.64 -28.29 -21.74
CA GLU A 45 -13.96 -28.81 -20.40
C GLU A 45 -12.90 -29.79 -19.84
N GLY A 46 -11.61 -29.45 -19.89
CA GLY A 46 -10.52 -30.39 -19.59
C GLY A 46 -9.59 -30.03 -18.42
N SER A 47 -9.71 -28.85 -17.79
CA SER A 47 -8.67 -28.34 -16.88
C SER A 47 -9.23 -27.65 -15.62
N ALA A 48 -10.29 -28.20 -15.02
CA ALA A 48 -10.84 -27.67 -13.77
C ALA A 48 -10.01 -28.03 -12.52
N MET A 49 -8.98 -28.89 -12.61
CA MET A 49 -8.21 -29.37 -11.46
C MET A 49 -6.92 -28.59 -11.15
N THR A 50 -6.44 -27.71 -12.04
CA THR A 50 -5.16 -26.97 -11.84
C THR A 50 -5.36 -25.54 -11.33
N HIS A 51 -6.52 -24.93 -11.61
CA HIS A 51 -6.81 -23.54 -11.21
C HIS A 51 -7.20 -23.39 -9.73
N SER A 52 -7.79 -24.42 -9.11
CA SER A 52 -8.25 -24.35 -7.70
C SER A 52 -7.10 -24.46 -6.70
N ALA A 53 -6.15 -25.38 -6.95
CA ALA A 53 -4.97 -25.55 -6.10
C ALA A 53 -4.06 -24.30 -6.16
N MET A 54 -3.85 -23.74 -7.34
CA MET A 54 -3.00 -22.55 -7.51
C MET A 54 -3.64 -21.28 -6.90
N ARG A 55 -4.97 -21.13 -6.95
CA ARG A 55 -5.65 -20.05 -6.23
C ARG A 55 -5.54 -20.17 -4.71
N SER A 56 -5.56 -21.39 -4.18
CA SER A 56 -5.41 -21.63 -2.74
C SER A 56 -4.03 -21.21 -2.24
N ASP A 57 -2.97 -21.62 -2.95
CA ASP A 57 -1.59 -21.28 -2.60
C ASP A 57 -1.32 -19.77 -2.70
N VAL A 58 -1.79 -19.13 -3.78
CA VAL A 58 -1.65 -17.68 -3.94
C VAL A 58 -2.40 -16.92 -2.86
N LYS A 59 -3.60 -17.38 -2.48
CA LYS A 59 -4.39 -16.73 -1.43
C LYS A 59 -3.76 -16.92 -0.04
N SER A 60 -3.25 -18.12 0.26
CA SER A 60 -2.52 -18.40 1.50
C SER A 60 -1.30 -17.50 1.64
N LYS A 61 -0.52 -17.37 0.56
CA LYS A 61 0.70 -16.55 0.55
C LYS A 61 0.38 -15.05 0.62
N PHE A 62 -0.74 -14.62 0.05
CA PHE A 62 -1.24 -13.25 0.17
C PHE A 62 -1.73 -12.93 1.60
N GLU A 63 -2.39 -13.88 2.26
CA GLU A 63 -2.85 -13.73 3.65
C GLU A 63 -1.66 -13.72 4.63
N GLU A 64 -0.62 -14.52 4.38
CA GLU A 64 0.64 -14.53 5.12
C GLU A 64 1.41 -13.20 4.97
N LEU A 65 1.48 -12.67 3.74
CA LEU A 65 2.09 -11.36 3.48
C LEU A 65 1.30 -10.21 4.10
N ASN A 66 -0.04 -10.26 4.07
CA ASN A 66 -0.89 -9.24 4.70
C ASN A 66 -0.70 -9.20 6.23
N LYS A 67 -0.47 -10.36 6.86
CA LYS A 67 -0.19 -10.48 8.30
C LYS A 67 1.20 -9.96 8.70
N MET A 68 2.16 -9.91 7.77
CA MET A 68 3.50 -9.33 8.01
C MET A 68 3.53 -7.80 7.84
N ILE A 69 2.59 -7.23 7.07
CA ILE A 69 2.54 -5.79 6.76
C ILE A 69 1.76 -4.99 7.83
N GLU A 70 0.77 -5.60 8.49
CA GLU A 70 -0.08 -4.93 9.49
C GLU A 70 0.65 -4.33 10.72
N PRO A 71 1.69 -4.95 11.32
CA PRO A 71 2.33 -4.35 12.50
C PRO A 71 3.10 -3.04 12.21
N ALA A 72 3.50 -2.79 10.95
CA ALA A 72 4.18 -1.55 10.56
C ALA A 72 3.24 -0.34 10.40
N ALA A 73 1.94 -0.60 10.17
CA ALA A 73 0.94 0.46 10.04
C ALA A 73 0.36 0.93 11.39
N GLY A 74 0.40 0.09 12.42
CA GLY A 74 -0.06 0.42 13.77
C GLY A 74 0.92 1.33 14.54
N GLU A 75 2.22 1.08 14.41
CA GLU A 75 3.25 1.84 15.13
C GLU A 75 3.43 3.27 14.57
N THR A 76 3.13 3.47 13.28
CA THR A 76 3.16 4.79 12.63
C THR A 76 1.91 5.64 12.89
N ALA A 77 0.78 5.02 13.24
CA ALA A 77 -0.47 5.73 13.57
C ALA A 77 -0.47 6.28 15.02
N GLU A 78 0.12 5.55 15.97
CA GLU A 78 0.22 6.00 17.37
C GLU A 78 1.18 7.20 17.52
N HIS A 79 2.20 7.31 16.66
CA HIS A 79 3.14 8.45 16.67
C HIS A 79 2.54 9.74 16.07
N ALA A 80 1.58 9.60 15.14
CA ALA A 80 0.93 10.75 14.48
C ALA A 80 -0.18 11.40 15.34
N GLU A 81 -0.85 10.62 16.20
CA GLU A 81 -1.89 11.15 17.10
C GLU A 81 -1.30 12.00 18.23
N LYS A 82 -0.06 11.72 18.65
CA LYS A 82 0.62 12.43 19.75
C LYS A 82 1.18 13.81 19.35
N MET A 83 1.19 14.16 18.06
CA MET A 83 1.72 15.45 17.56
C MET A 83 0.66 16.51 17.30
N HIS A 84 -0.64 16.21 17.42
CA HIS A 84 -1.71 17.15 17.06
C HIS A 84 -2.23 18.02 18.23
N ASP A 85 -1.77 17.80 19.47
CA ASP A 85 -2.40 18.40 20.67
C ASP A 85 -1.61 19.56 21.33
N THR A 86 -0.64 20.20 20.65
CA THR A 86 0.19 21.26 21.27
C THR A 86 0.16 22.64 20.61
N HIS A 87 -0.66 22.89 19.58
CA HIS A 87 -0.65 24.20 18.92
C HIS A 87 -2.03 24.73 18.50
N HIS A 88 -2.91 24.97 19.46
CA HIS A 88 -4.02 25.92 19.27
C HIS A 88 -4.24 26.77 20.53
N GLY A 89 -3.59 27.93 20.57
CA GLY A 89 -3.83 28.92 21.61
C GLY A 89 -2.86 30.09 21.52
N ALA A 90 -3.05 30.96 20.52
CA ALA A 90 -2.70 32.40 20.57
C ALA A 90 -2.69 33.02 19.16
N VAL A 91 -3.84 33.10 18.49
CA VAL A 91 -4.04 34.10 17.44
C VAL A 91 -5.50 34.54 17.47
N ASP A 92 -5.85 35.34 18.48
CA ASP A 92 -7.03 36.20 18.45
C ASP A 92 -6.91 37.20 19.59
N SER A 93 -6.43 38.40 19.29
CA SER A 93 -6.84 39.66 19.93
C SER A 93 -5.87 40.76 19.50
N ALA A 94 -6.02 41.24 18.27
CA ALA A 94 -5.38 42.48 17.82
C ALA A 94 -6.30 43.20 16.83
N HIS A 95 -7.46 43.62 17.31
CA HIS A 95 -8.25 44.65 16.67
C HIS A 95 -9.22 45.25 17.68
N ASP A 96 -8.87 46.39 18.29
CA ASP A 96 -9.90 47.38 18.64
C ASP A 96 -9.33 48.79 18.91
N THR A 97 -9.85 49.72 18.11
CA THR A 97 -10.17 51.13 18.40
C THR A 97 -9.08 52.06 18.97
N MET A 98 -8.48 52.85 18.07
CA MET A 98 -8.14 54.24 18.37
C MET A 98 -9.38 55.10 18.08
N ASP A 99 -10.16 55.41 19.11
CA ASP A 99 -11.16 56.48 19.08
C ASP A 99 -10.71 57.60 20.00
N ALA A 100 -10.41 58.73 19.37
CA ALA A 100 -10.23 60.00 20.02
C ALA A 100 -11.60 60.62 20.28
N HIS A 101 -11.95 60.94 21.53
CA HIS A 101 -12.86 62.06 21.84
C HIS A 101 -12.77 62.52 23.30
N HIS A 102 -12.50 63.82 23.44
CA HIS A 102 -12.97 64.84 24.40
C HIS A 102 -13.03 64.61 25.92
N GLY A 103 -12.52 65.62 26.63
CA GLY A 103 -12.82 65.89 28.04
C GLY A 103 -12.25 67.23 28.49
N GLU A 104 -12.86 68.33 28.04
CA GLU A 104 -12.68 69.67 28.60
C GLU A 104 -13.40 69.73 29.95
N GLY A 105 -12.70 70.13 31.01
CA GLY A 105 -13.24 70.17 32.37
C GLY A 105 -12.33 70.96 33.30
N ALA A 106 -12.77 72.18 33.60
CA ALA A 106 -12.06 73.18 34.35
C ALA A 106 -12.19 73.03 35.89
N HIS A 107 -11.32 73.78 36.57
CA HIS A 107 -11.40 74.27 37.97
C HIS A 107 -10.84 73.40 39.11
N GLY A 108 -9.70 73.86 39.62
CA GLY A 108 -9.27 73.69 41.00
C GLY A 108 -8.42 74.91 41.39
N ALA A 109 -9.10 75.99 41.80
CA ALA A 109 -8.46 77.18 42.33
C ALA A 109 -7.71 76.81 43.62
N TYR A 110 -6.41 77.03 43.65
CA TYR A 110 -5.63 77.10 44.87
C TYR A 110 -5.37 78.58 45.18
N ASP A 111 -6.13 79.12 46.12
CA ASP A 111 -5.76 80.36 46.79
C ASP A 111 -4.54 80.05 47.67
N ALA A 112 -3.37 80.56 47.26
CA ALA A 112 -2.18 80.60 48.10
C ALA A 112 -1.83 82.08 48.35
N HIS A 113 -2.44 82.62 49.41
CA HIS A 113 -1.89 83.77 50.13
C HIS A 113 -0.50 83.41 50.66
N HIS A 114 0.52 84.22 50.37
CA HIS A 114 1.70 84.58 51.18
C HIS A 114 2.60 85.40 50.24
N GLY A 115 2.67 86.73 50.36
CA GLY A 115 3.44 87.42 51.40
C GLY A 115 4.81 87.78 50.80
N ASP A 116 4.96 89.04 50.39
CA ASP A 116 6.20 89.64 49.89
C ASP A 116 7.40 89.35 50.82
N GLU A 117 8.58 89.08 50.27
CA GLU A 117 9.85 89.80 50.56
C GLU A 117 10.90 89.49 49.48
N HIS A 118 11.51 90.56 48.94
CA HIS A 118 12.61 90.50 47.97
C HIS A 118 13.96 90.24 48.67
N GLY A 119 14.66 89.19 48.26
CA GLY A 119 16.08 88.95 48.55
C GLY A 119 16.81 88.49 47.29
N SER A 120 17.89 89.17 46.93
CA SER A 120 18.59 89.04 45.65
C SER A 120 19.24 87.66 45.41
N GLY A 121 18.92 87.05 44.25
CA GLY A 121 19.84 86.16 43.55
C GLY A 121 19.26 84.80 43.14
N GLY A 122 18.76 84.71 41.90
CA GLY A 122 18.41 83.44 41.25
C GLY A 122 16.91 83.24 41.05
N LEU A 123 16.53 82.49 40.01
CA LEU A 123 15.13 82.12 39.76
C LEU A 123 14.57 81.43 41.02
N PRO A 124 13.37 81.78 41.52
CA PRO A 124 12.82 81.25 42.78
C PRO A 124 12.61 79.72 42.79
N GLN A 125 12.73 79.05 41.64
CA GLN A 125 12.75 77.59 41.50
C GLN A 125 14.13 76.94 41.79
N PHE A 126 15.17 77.72 42.11
CA PHE A 126 16.52 77.22 42.39
C PHE A 126 17.01 77.63 43.79
N ASP A 127 16.12 77.58 44.78
CA ASP A 127 16.51 77.76 46.18
C ASP A 127 17.14 76.47 46.75
N PRO A 128 18.43 76.49 47.14
CA PRO A 128 19.14 75.29 47.61
C PRO A 128 18.67 74.76 48.97
N THR A 129 17.83 75.50 49.71
CA THR A 129 17.35 75.10 51.04
C THR A 129 16.44 73.86 51.01
N TRP A 130 15.70 73.63 49.92
CA TRP A 130 14.79 72.47 49.79
C TRP A 130 15.37 71.31 48.96
N PHE A 131 16.50 71.51 48.27
CA PHE A 131 17.16 70.46 47.49
C PHE A 131 17.54 69.25 48.35
N ALA A 132 17.96 69.44 49.60
CA ALA A 132 18.32 68.33 50.48
C ALA A 132 17.14 67.39 50.75
N SER A 133 15.93 67.95 50.99
CA SER A 133 14.71 67.17 51.20
C SER A 133 14.27 66.46 49.92
N GLN A 134 14.35 67.14 48.77
CA GLN A 134 13.98 66.56 47.47
C GLN A 134 14.92 65.42 47.07
N ILE A 135 16.23 65.58 47.27
CA ILE A 135 17.21 64.53 47.03
C ILE A 135 17.05 63.36 48.02
N PHE A 136 16.70 63.64 49.27
CA PHE A 136 16.40 62.58 50.25
C PHE A 136 15.20 61.73 49.81
N TRP A 137 14.06 62.35 49.46
CA TRP A 137 12.88 61.61 49.00
C TRP A 137 13.09 60.95 47.63
N LEU A 138 13.85 61.58 46.73
CA LEU A 138 14.29 60.96 45.47
C LEU A 138 15.10 59.69 45.76
N ALA A 139 16.08 59.75 46.67
CA ALA A 139 16.89 58.60 47.04
C ALA A 139 16.05 57.48 47.68
N VAL A 140 15.09 57.82 48.55
CA VAL A 140 14.19 56.84 49.18
C VAL A 140 13.29 56.16 48.15
N THR A 141 12.63 56.93 47.27
CA THR A 141 11.74 56.39 46.24
C THR A 141 12.50 55.61 45.17
N PHE A 142 13.68 56.10 44.76
CA PHE A 142 14.56 55.42 43.83
C PHE A 142 15.10 54.12 44.41
N ALA A 143 15.52 54.10 45.68
CA ALA A 143 15.97 52.87 46.34
C ALA A 143 14.83 51.84 46.44
N PHE A 144 13.61 52.27 46.77
CA PHE A 144 12.45 51.39 46.78
C PHE A 144 12.16 50.79 45.39
N LEU A 145 12.13 51.64 44.35
CA LEU A 145 11.94 51.19 42.96
C LEU A 145 13.06 50.24 42.50
N TYR A 146 14.31 50.55 42.83
CA TYR A 146 15.47 49.73 42.51
C TYR A 146 15.35 48.34 43.14
N LEU A 147 14.97 48.26 44.43
CA LEU A 147 14.76 46.98 45.11
C LEU A 147 13.61 46.19 44.49
N PHE A 148 12.55 46.86 44.05
CA PHE A 148 11.44 46.20 43.34
C PHE A 148 11.89 45.59 42.01
N PHE A 149 12.61 46.35 41.18
CA PHE A 149 13.14 45.86 39.90
C PHE A 149 14.17 44.75 40.09
N ALA A 150 15.08 44.91 41.05
CA ALA A 150 16.10 43.92 41.35
C ALA A 150 15.51 42.59 41.83
N LYS A 151 14.43 42.63 42.62
CA LYS A 151 13.81 41.41 43.16
C LYS A 151 12.75 40.79 42.27
N LYS A 152 12.10 41.55 41.38
CA LYS A 152 10.97 41.05 40.57
C LYS A 152 11.24 41.10 39.07
N ALA A 153 11.56 42.26 38.53
CA ALA A 153 11.67 42.45 37.07
C ALA A 153 12.85 41.69 36.45
N LEU A 154 14.03 41.75 37.07
CA LEU A 154 15.23 41.05 36.59
C LEU A 154 15.10 39.52 36.60
N PRO A 155 14.68 38.86 37.70
CA PRO A 155 14.54 37.41 37.71
C PRO A 155 13.46 36.90 36.75
N ASP A 156 12.35 37.63 36.58
CA ASP A 156 11.30 37.25 35.63
C ASP A 156 11.83 37.23 34.17
N ILE A 157 12.61 38.24 33.77
CA ILE A 157 13.23 38.30 32.43
C ILE A 157 14.31 37.22 32.27
N ALA A 158 15.12 36.99 33.30
CA ALA A 158 16.14 35.95 33.27
C ALA A 158 15.52 34.55 33.12
N SER A 159 14.44 34.27 33.84
CA SER A 159 13.69 33.01 33.73
C SER A 159 13.07 32.84 32.34
N ALA A 160 12.54 33.90 31.74
CA ALA A 160 12.00 33.83 30.38
C ALA A 160 13.09 33.55 29.32
N LEU A 161 14.30 34.08 29.52
CA LEU A 161 15.44 33.83 28.63
C LEU A 161 15.94 32.39 28.77
N ASP A 162 16.10 31.90 29.99
CA ASP A 162 16.50 30.53 30.29
C ASP A 162 15.49 29.50 29.76
N ALA A 163 14.19 29.78 29.88
CA ALA A 163 13.14 28.95 29.30
C ALA A 163 13.21 28.89 27.76
N ARG A 164 13.54 30.01 27.10
CA ARG A 164 13.74 30.04 25.64
C ARG A 164 14.99 29.29 25.22
N GLU A 165 16.11 29.47 25.93
CA GLU A 165 17.35 28.75 25.66
C GLU A 165 17.15 27.24 25.80
N THR A 166 16.52 26.81 26.90
CA THR A 166 16.18 25.41 27.15
C THR A 166 15.27 24.84 26.06
N ARG A 167 14.26 25.60 25.63
CA ARG A 167 13.36 25.18 24.54
C ARG A 167 14.11 25.03 23.22
N ILE A 168 14.92 26.02 22.82
CA ILE A 168 15.71 25.98 21.58
C ILE A 168 16.65 24.77 21.60
N ARG A 169 17.33 24.53 22.73
CA ARG A 169 18.20 23.37 22.89
C ARG A 169 17.43 22.05 22.74
N THR A 170 16.27 21.94 23.39
CA THR A 170 15.41 20.75 23.30
C THR A 170 14.90 20.55 21.87
N ASP A 171 14.53 21.63 21.18
CA ASP A 171 14.05 21.58 19.79
C ASP A 171 15.17 21.13 18.84
N ILE A 172 16.42 21.59 19.06
CA ILE A 172 17.59 21.14 18.30
C ILE A 172 17.88 19.66 18.56
N GLU A 173 17.94 19.23 19.82
CA GLU A 173 18.18 17.83 20.20
C GLU A 173 17.08 16.91 19.63
N THR A 174 15.83 17.36 19.63
CA THR A 174 14.70 16.63 19.03
C THR A 174 14.81 16.57 17.51
N ALA A 175 15.17 17.67 16.85
CA ALA A 175 15.37 17.70 15.40
C ALA A 175 16.52 16.80 14.95
N GLU A 176 17.63 16.77 15.69
CA GLU A 176 18.75 15.86 15.45
C GLU A 176 18.31 14.40 15.57
N LYS A 177 17.56 14.06 16.63
CA LYS A 177 17.02 12.71 16.82
C LYS A 177 16.05 12.31 15.71
N ILE A 178 15.17 13.21 15.28
CA ILE A 178 14.24 12.94 14.17
C ILE A 178 15.02 12.73 12.86
N ASN A 179 16.07 13.52 12.61
CA ASN A 179 16.93 13.32 11.44
C ASN A 179 17.66 11.97 11.49
N GLU A 180 18.19 11.57 12.64
CA GLU A 180 18.82 10.27 12.81
C GLU A 180 17.82 9.12 12.57
N GLN A 181 16.62 9.20 13.13
CA GLN A 181 15.56 8.23 12.91
C GLN A 181 15.12 8.18 11.44
N ALA A 182 15.04 9.34 10.77
CA ALA A 182 14.69 9.41 9.35
C ALA A 182 15.77 8.76 8.46
N GLU A 183 17.06 8.98 8.75
CA GLU A 183 18.14 8.35 7.99
C GLU A 183 18.18 6.84 8.23
N GLN A 184 17.99 6.38 9.48
CA GLN A 184 17.87 4.95 9.80
C GLN A 184 16.69 4.29 9.06
N THR A 185 15.52 4.93 9.07
CA THR A 185 14.33 4.44 8.37
C THR A 185 14.56 4.39 6.86
N LYS A 186 15.27 5.38 6.32
CA LYS A 186 15.62 5.43 4.89
C LYS A 186 16.58 4.30 4.52
N GLU A 187 17.61 4.03 5.31
CA GLU A 187 18.55 2.92 5.09
C GLU A 187 17.83 1.56 5.16
N GLU A 188 16.95 1.38 6.14
CA GLU A 188 16.13 0.17 6.25
C GLU A 188 15.18 0.00 5.05
N TYR A 189 14.53 1.08 4.62
CA TYR A 189 13.66 1.06 3.44
C TYR A 189 14.43 0.72 2.16
N GLU A 190 15.62 1.30 1.96
CA GLU A 190 16.48 1.00 0.82
C GLU A 190 16.94 -0.46 0.84
N THR A 191 17.25 -1.01 2.02
CA THR A 191 17.61 -2.41 2.23
C THR A 191 16.44 -3.34 1.88
N ILE A 192 15.25 -3.07 2.43
CA ILE A 192 14.04 -3.85 2.14
C ILE A 192 13.72 -3.84 0.64
N LEU A 193 13.88 -2.69 -0.02
CA LEU A 193 13.66 -2.57 -1.46
C LEU A 193 14.66 -3.39 -2.27
N SER A 194 15.94 -3.37 -1.88
CA SER A 194 16.99 -4.18 -2.51
C SER A 194 16.72 -5.68 -2.34
N ASP A 195 16.44 -6.12 -1.11
CA ASP A 195 16.17 -7.51 -0.78
C ASP A 195 14.91 -8.02 -1.50
N SER A 196 13.85 -7.21 -1.51
CA SER A 196 12.60 -7.56 -2.22
C SER A 196 12.82 -7.74 -3.73
N LYS A 197 13.68 -6.92 -4.35
CA LYS A 197 14.05 -7.05 -5.76
C LYS A 197 14.87 -8.32 -6.02
N SER A 198 15.81 -8.65 -5.13
CA SER A 198 16.59 -9.88 -5.22
C SER A 198 15.68 -11.10 -5.09
N GLN A 199 14.89 -11.16 -4.03
CA GLN A 199 13.95 -12.26 -3.78
C GLN A 199 12.96 -12.43 -4.93
N SER A 200 12.41 -11.34 -5.48
CA SER A 200 11.52 -11.41 -6.63
C SER A 200 12.22 -12.01 -7.86
N SER A 201 13.47 -11.62 -8.09
CA SER A 201 14.27 -12.11 -9.21
C SER A 201 14.60 -13.60 -9.05
N ASP A 202 14.92 -14.02 -7.82
CA ASP A 202 15.18 -15.43 -7.47
C ASP A 202 13.92 -16.29 -7.64
N ILE A 203 12.76 -15.81 -7.17
CA ILE A 203 11.47 -16.50 -7.36
C ILE A 203 11.13 -16.63 -8.84
N ILE A 204 11.36 -15.58 -9.65
CA ILE A 204 11.13 -15.64 -11.10
C ILE A 204 12.04 -16.67 -11.74
N ALA A 205 13.33 -16.70 -11.39
CA ALA A 205 14.29 -17.66 -11.93
C ALA A 205 13.91 -19.11 -11.56
N GLU A 206 13.62 -19.36 -10.28
CA GLU A 206 13.19 -20.67 -9.78
C GLU A 206 11.88 -21.12 -10.46
N THR A 207 10.90 -20.24 -10.56
CA THR A 207 9.62 -20.54 -11.23
C THR A 207 9.84 -20.85 -12.71
N GLN A 208 10.70 -20.11 -13.41
CA GLN A 208 11.01 -20.40 -14.81
C GLN A 208 11.67 -21.76 -14.98
N ASP A 209 12.59 -22.13 -14.10
CA ASP A 209 13.28 -23.42 -14.17
C ASP A 209 12.34 -24.59 -13.81
N GLU A 210 11.47 -24.42 -12.81
CA GLU A 210 10.41 -25.37 -12.52
C GLU A 210 9.44 -25.54 -13.71
N LEU A 211 9.01 -24.44 -14.33
CA LEU A 211 8.10 -24.49 -15.48
C LEU A 211 8.75 -25.18 -16.66
N LYS A 212 10.04 -24.92 -16.94
CA LYS A 212 10.80 -25.64 -17.97
C LYS A 212 10.88 -27.13 -17.66
N ALA A 213 11.18 -27.50 -16.42
CA ALA A 213 11.25 -28.90 -16.00
C ALA A 213 9.90 -29.62 -16.15
N LYS A 214 8.81 -28.99 -15.69
CA LYS A 214 7.44 -29.50 -15.82
C LYS A 214 7.02 -29.61 -17.30
N ALA A 215 7.35 -28.62 -18.13
CA ALA A 215 7.07 -28.65 -19.56
C ALA A 215 7.81 -29.79 -20.27
N ASN A 216 9.11 -29.97 -19.99
CA ASN A 216 9.90 -31.06 -20.54
C ASN A 216 9.35 -32.43 -20.11
N ALA A 217 9.02 -32.60 -18.83
CA ALA A 217 8.40 -33.83 -18.33
C ALA A 217 7.05 -34.13 -18.99
N SER A 218 6.23 -33.11 -19.23
CA SER A 218 4.95 -33.25 -19.95
C SER A 218 5.16 -33.65 -21.41
N ILE A 219 6.13 -33.03 -22.10
CA ILE A 219 6.50 -33.37 -23.47
C ILE A 219 6.99 -34.83 -23.56
N ASP A 220 7.84 -35.26 -22.63
CA ASP A 220 8.37 -36.62 -22.63
C ASP A 220 7.29 -37.66 -22.32
N ALA A 221 6.39 -37.37 -21.36
CA ALA A 221 5.23 -38.22 -21.09
C ALA A 221 4.28 -38.32 -22.31
N PHE A 222 4.05 -37.20 -22.99
CA PHE A 222 3.26 -37.16 -24.21
C PHE A 222 3.89 -37.98 -25.34
N ARG A 223 5.20 -37.86 -25.55
CA ARG A 223 5.96 -38.67 -26.53
C ARG A 223 5.88 -40.16 -26.21
N ALA A 224 6.06 -40.54 -24.96
CA ALA A 224 5.94 -41.94 -24.53
C ALA A 224 4.53 -42.50 -24.77
N ASN A 225 3.50 -41.70 -24.49
CA ASN A 225 2.12 -42.09 -24.78
C ASN A 225 1.86 -42.21 -26.29
N GLN A 226 2.37 -41.29 -27.11
CA GLN A 226 2.27 -41.40 -28.56
C GLN A 226 2.94 -42.67 -29.09
N GLU A 227 4.14 -43.00 -28.62
CA GLU A 227 4.84 -44.22 -29.05
C GLU A 227 4.03 -45.47 -28.70
N LYS A 228 3.44 -45.52 -27.50
CA LYS A 228 2.55 -46.61 -27.09
C LYS A 228 1.31 -46.71 -27.99
N VAL A 229 0.63 -45.59 -28.23
CA VAL A 229 -0.57 -45.55 -29.09
C VAL A 229 -0.23 -45.99 -30.51
N THR A 230 0.90 -45.56 -31.06
CA THR A 230 1.37 -45.98 -32.38
C THR A 230 1.61 -47.48 -32.44
N LYS A 231 2.31 -48.07 -31.46
CA LYS A 231 2.54 -49.53 -31.40
C LYS A 231 1.22 -50.32 -31.28
N ASP A 232 0.29 -49.84 -30.45
CA ASP A 232 -1.03 -50.47 -30.29
C ASP A 232 -1.83 -50.41 -31.59
N LEU A 233 -1.77 -49.29 -32.32
CA LEU A 233 -2.42 -49.14 -33.63
C LEU A 233 -1.77 -50.02 -34.70
N GLU A 234 -0.45 -50.10 -34.75
CA GLU A 234 0.28 -51.00 -35.66
C GLU A 234 -0.09 -52.47 -35.43
N ALA A 235 -0.20 -52.89 -34.16
CA ALA A 235 -0.63 -54.23 -33.80
C ALA A 235 -2.09 -54.49 -34.21
N LYS A 236 -3.00 -53.53 -33.98
CA LYS A 236 -4.40 -53.61 -34.43
C LYS A 236 -4.53 -53.69 -35.94
N ILE A 237 -3.78 -52.87 -36.69
CA ILE A 237 -3.76 -52.89 -38.15
C ILE A 237 -3.24 -54.24 -38.66
N THR A 238 -2.18 -54.78 -38.04
CA THR A 238 -1.63 -56.09 -38.41
C THR A 238 -2.63 -57.22 -38.18
N ASN A 239 -3.31 -57.22 -37.04
CA ASN A 239 -4.35 -58.20 -36.74
C ASN A 239 -5.56 -58.06 -37.67
N ALA A 240 -6.06 -56.84 -37.87
CA ALA A 240 -7.16 -56.57 -38.80
C ALA A 240 -6.83 -57.00 -40.23
N LYS A 241 -5.58 -56.79 -40.69
CA LYS A 241 -5.10 -57.28 -41.99
C LYS A 241 -5.12 -58.81 -42.05
N LYS A 242 -4.65 -59.48 -40.99
CA LYS A 242 -4.65 -60.95 -40.92
C LYS A 242 -6.08 -61.51 -40.95
N ASP A 243 -6.99 -60.91 -40.20
CA ASP A 243 -8.39 -61.32 -40.14
C ASP A 243 -9.09 -61.09 -41.48
N ALA A 244 -8.87 -59.94 -42.12
CA ALA A 244 -9.40 -59.63 -43.45
C ALA A 244 -8.89 -60.61 -44.52
N LEU A 245 -7.60 -60.96 -44.50
CA LEU A 245 -7.04 -61.97 -45.42
C LEU A 245 -7.63 -63.37 -45.16
N SER A 246 -7.82 -63.74 -43.89
CA SER A 246 -8.45 -65.01 -43.53
C SER A 246 -9.90 -65.09 -44.00
N GLU A 247 -10.67 -64.01 -43.83
CA GLU A 247 -12.05 -63.91 -44.29
C GLU A 247 -12.12 -63.97 -45.82
N MET A 248 -11.24 -63.24 -46.51
CA MET A 248 -11.12 -63.28 -47.97
C MET A 248 -10.82 -64.71 -48.47
N HIS A 249 -9.93 -65.45 -47.81
CA HIS A 249 -9.66 -66.85 -48.14
C HIS A 249 -10.85 -67.77 -47.89
N SER A 250 -11.68 -67.49 -46.88
CA SER A 250 -12.90 -68.25 -46.62
C SER A 250 -13.93 -68.00 -47.73
N VAL A 251 -14.21 -66.73 -48.05
CA VAL A 251 -15.13 -66.34 -49.14
C VAL A 251 -14.67 -66.89 -50.48
N ALA A 252 -13.37 -66.84 -50.78
CA ALA A 252 -12.81 -67.42 -52.00
C ALA A 252 -12.95 -68.95 -52.06
N ALA A 253 -12.77 -69.65 -50.93
CA ALA A 253 -12.96 -71.09 -50.86
C ALA A 253 -14.44 -71.48 -51.04
N ASP A 254 -15.36 -70.72 -50.45
CA ASP A 254 -16.81 -70.92 -50.60
C ASP A 254 -17.24 -70.70 -52.06
N ALA A 255 -16.79 -69.60 -52.68
CA ALA A 255 -17.05 -69.30 -54.09
C ALA A 255 -16.45 -70.36 -55.03
N ALA A 256 -15.23 -70.84 -54.76
CA ALA A 256 -14.59 -71.89 -55.55
C ALA A 256 -15.33 -73.23 -55.40
N LYS A 257 -15.80 -73.58 -54.19
CA LYS A 257 -16.63 -74.78 -53.97
C LYS A 257 -17.94 -74.68 -54.76
N GLU A 258 -18.63 -73.54 -54.71
CA GLU A 258 -19.88 -73.34 -55.44
C GLU A 258 -19.66 -73.43 -56.96
N ALA A 259 -18.60 -72.79 -57.47
CA ALA A 259 -18.24 -72.85 -58.89
C ALA A 259 -17.90 -74.28 -59.33
N ALA A 260 -17.11 -75.03 -58.55
CA ALA A 260 -16.79 -76.42 -58.84
C ALA A 260 -18.05 -77.31 -58.84
N SER A 261 -18.92 -77.14 -57.84
CA SER A 261 -20.19 -77.89 -57.76
C SER A 261 -21.06 -77.65 -59.00
N LYS A 262 -21.12 -76.41 -59.52
CA LYS A 262 -21.90 -76.09 -60.72
C LYS A 262 -21.29 -76.59 -62.04
N ILE A 263 -19.97 -76.72 -62.14
CA ILE A 263 -19.28 -77.08 -63.39
C ILE A 263 -19.09 -78.60 -63.53
N ILE A 264 -18.69 -79.28 -62.46
CA ILE A 264 -18.30 -80.70 -62.49
C ILE A 264 -19.24 -81.62 -61.69
N ASP A 265 -20.29 -81.09 -61.04
CA ASP A 265 -21.28 -81.84 -60.24
C ASP A 265 -20.65 -82.72 -59.14
N VAL A 266 -19.52 -82.26 -58.58
CA VAL A 266 -18.80 -82.92 -57.49
C VAL A 266 -18.96 -82.09 -56.21
N ASP A 267 -19.48 -82.68 -55.14
CA ASP A 267 -19.45 -82.08 -53.79
C ASP A 267 -18.03 -82.16 -53.23
N ALA A 268 -17.29 -81.06 -53.33
CA ALA A 268 -15.94 -80.96 -52.79
C ALA A 268 -15.97 -80.64 -51.29
N ASP A 269 -15.15 -81.33 -50.50
CA ASP A 269 -14.93 -81.01 -49.08
C ASP A 269 -14.30 -79.61 -48.95
N ILE A 270 -14.95 -78.76 -48.15
CA ILE A 270 -14.58 -77.35 -48.01
C ILE A 270 -13.20 -77.19 -47.35
N LYS A 271 -12.78 -78.15 -46.53
CA LYS A 271 -11.43 -78.17 -45.94
C LYS A 271 -10.36 -78.41 -47.00
N ALA A 272 -10.62 -79.30 -47.96
CA ALA A 272 -9.72 -79.56 -49.07
C ALA A 272 -9.60 -78.34 -50.00
N VAL A 273 -10.72 -77.72 -50.36
CA VAL A 273 -10.76 -76.49 -51.19
C VAL A 273 -10.00 -75.35 -50.53
N LYS A 274 -10.24 -75.09 -49.24
CA LYS A 274 -9.54 -74.05 -48.47
C LYS A 274 -8.02 -74.26 -48.46
N SER A 275 -7.57 -75.52 -48.37
CA SER A 275 -6.14 -75.83 -48.41
C SER A 275 -5.50 -75.57 -49.78
N VAL A 276 -6.25 -75.74 -50.88
CA VAL A 276 -5.77 -75.44 -52.24
C VAL A 276 -5.71 -73.93 -52.47
N VAL A 277 -6.74 -73.18 -52.07
CA VAL A 277 -6.74 -71.71 -52.16
C VAL A 277 -5.54 -71.11 -51.41
N GLN A 278 -5.25 -71.58 -50.20
CA GLN A 278 -4.08 -71.14 -49.43
C GLN A 278 -2.73 -71.50 -50.07
N LYS A 279 -2.66 -72.62 -50.81
CA LYS A 279 -1.44 -73.00 -51.55
C LYS A 279 -1.23 -72.12 -52.78
N VAL A 280 -2.31 -71.72 -53.46
CA VAL A 280 -2.23 -70.83 -54.63
C VAL A 280 -1.80 -69.42 -54.22
N ASP A 281 -2.34 -68.88 -53.11
CA ASP A 281 -1.92 -67.58 -52.56
C ASP A 281 -0.43 -67.57 -52.17
N LYS A 282 0.08 -68.64 -51.54
CA LYS A 282 1.51 -68.76 -51.20
C LYS A 282 2.46 -68.91 -52.39
N ALA A 283 1.95 -69.24 -53.58
CA ALA A 283 2.74 -69.47 -54.78
C ALA A 283 2.74 -68.27 -55.75
N ALA A 284 1.85 -67.29 -55.53
CA ALA A 284 1.76 -66.03 -56.24
C ALA A 284 2.64 -64.95 -55.59
#